data_AF-A0A9D5ZGK0-F1
#
_entry.id   AF-A0A9D5ZGK0-F1
#
_cell.length_a   1.000
_cell.length_b   1.000
_cell.length_c   1.000
_cell.angle_alpha   90.00
_cell.angle_beta   90.00
_cell.angle_gamma   90.00
#
_symmetry.space_group_name_H-M   'P 1'
#
loop_
_entity.id
_entity.type
_entity.pdbx_description
1 polymer ?
#
loop_
_entity_poly.entity_id
_entity_poly.type
_entity_poly.pdbx_seq_one_letter_code
_entity_poly.pdbx_strand_id
1 'polypeptide(L)'
;MTQTPERIEREDGTVEWRVNGAFHREDGPAVERPDGTRVWFRYGKQHREDGPAVEHWDGTKEWWRDGVLHREDGPAIMESDGTLEWHQNGVAHREDGPAVIRPDGVQQWWVKGVRHREDGPAVIAEHEMKQWWVQGLLHRVDGPAIEYDDGSCEWYLGGQPVEEGVVTDPGKRAAFLKMLSGGA
;
A
#
# COMPACT_ATOMS: atom_id res chain seq x y z
N MET A 1 -15.31 -32.27 -11.48
CA MET A 1 -14.12 -33.09 -11.78
C MET A 1 -12.93 -32.20 -11.53
N THR A 2 -12.09 -32.51 -10.55
CA THR A 2 -10.82 -31.79 -10.36
C THR A 2 -9.97 -32.05 -11.59
N GLN A 3 -9.52 -30.98 -12.26
CA GLN A 3 -8.68 -31.11 -13.44
C GLN A 3 -7.24 -31.30 -12.97
N THR A 4 -6.64 -32.44 -13.29
CA THR A 4 -5.25 -32.73 -12.93
C THR A 4 -4.32 -31.79 -13.68
N PRO A 5 -3.42 -31.05 -12.99
CA PRO A 5 -2.47 -30.20 -13.66
C PRO A 5 -1.40 -31.00 -14.41
N GLU A 6 -1.03 -30.53 -15.60
CA GLU A 6 0.10 -30.99 -16.39
C GLU A 6 1.40 -30.36 -15.86
N ARG A 7 2.40 -31.19 -15.52
CA ARG A 7 3.75 -30.75 -15.14
C ARG A 7 4.61 -30.56 -16.39
N ILE A 8 5.19 -29.38 -16.55
CA ILE A 8 6.10 -29.04 -17.65
C ILE A 8 7.43 -28.61 -17.04
N GLU A 9 8.53 -29.15 -17.54
CA GLU A 9 9.88 -28.75 -17.17
C GLU A 9 10.53 -28.05 -18.36
N ARG A 10 11.01 -26.83 -18.14
CA ARG A 10 11.63 -25.97 -19.15
C ARG A 10 13.13 -26.24 -19.21
N GLU A 11 13.76 -25.86 -20.32
CA GLU A 11 15.21 -25.99 -20.52
C GLU A 11 16.04 -25.21 -19.49
N ASP A 12 15.48 -24.11 -18.96
CA ASP A 12 16.11 -23.30 -17.91
C ASP A 12 15.99 -23.91 -16.50
N GLY A 13 15.29 -25.05 -16.35
CA GLY A 13 15.02 -25.71 -15.07
C GLY A 13 13.74 -25.23 -14.36
N THR A 14 12.98 -24.31 -14.95
CA THR A 14 11.67 -23.90 -14.42
C THR A 14 10.67 -25.05 -14.54
N VAL A 15 9.97 -25.33 -13.45
CA VAL A 15 8.87 -26.30 -13.42
C VAL A 15 7.54 -25.56 -13.34
N GLU A 16 6.62 -25.91 -14.21
CA GLU A 16 5.29 -25.30 -14.33
C GLU A 16 4.20 -26.36 -14.18
N TRP A 17 3.08 -25.98 -13.58
CA TRP A 17 1.85 -26.77 -13.50
C TRP A 17 0.70 -26.03 -14.16
N ARG A 18 0.03 -26.67 -15.12
CA ARG A 18 -1.01 -26.03 -15.93
C ARG A 18 -2.28 -26.87 -16.04
N VAL A 19 -3.43 -26.20 -16.09
CA VAL A 19 -4.73 -26.77 -16.40
C VAL A 19 -5.31 -26.01 -17.59
N ASN A 20 -5.61 -26.71 -18.68
CA ASN A 20 -6.06 -26.11 -19.96
C ASN A 20 -5.17 -24.95 -20.43
N GLY A 21 -3.85 -25.09 -20.28
CA GLY A 21 -2.87 -24.07 -20.65
C GLY A 21 -2.69 -22.92 -19.65
N ALA A 22 -3.55 -22.78 -18.64
CA ALA A 22 -3.42 -21.76 -17.59
C ALA A 22 -2.66 -22.31 -16.37
N PHE A 23 -1.80 -21.50 -15.73
CA PHE A 23 -1.10 -21.91 -14.50
C PHE A 23 -2.09 -22.26 -13.40
N HIS A 24 -1.96 -23.44 -12.80
CA HIS A 24 -2.87 -23.89 -11.74
C HIS A 24 -2.25 -25.06 -10.97
N ARG A 25 -2.28 -25.00 -9.64
CA ARG A 25 -1.95 -26.12 -8.74
C ARG A 25 -2.55 -25.86 -7.35
N GLU A 26 -3.24 -26.85 -6.77
CA GLU A 26 -3.86 -26.71 -5.44
C GLU A 26 -2.86 -27.01 -4.31
N ASP A 27 -2.01 -28.04 -4.47
CA ASP A 27 -1.13 -28.54 -3.41
C ASP A 27 0.31 -27.96 -3.44
N GLY A 28 0.53 -26.85 -4.15
CA GLY A 28 1.86 -26.27 -4.27
C GLY A 28 1.95 -25.12 -5.27
N PRO A 29 3.15 -24.56 -5.46
CA PRO A 29 3.36 -23.52 -6.45
C PRO A 29 3.10 -24.06 -7.86
N ALA A 30 2.43 -23.26 -8.69
CA ALA A 30 2.23 -23.57 -10.10
C ALA A 30 3.45 -23.20 -10.95
N VAL A 31 4.40 -22.44 -10.40
CA VAL A 31 5.70 -22.15 -11.01
C VAL A 31 6.78 -22.26 -9.93
N GLU A 32 7.83 -23.05 -10.19
CA GLU A 32 9.03 -23.17 -9.38
C GLU A 32 10.24 -22.87 -10.26
N ARG A 33 11.05 -21.87 -9.88
CA ARG A 33 12.23 -21.45 -10.64
C ARG A 33 13.52 -21.96 -10.00
N PRO A 34 14.61 -22.12 -10.78
CA PRO A 34 15.91 -22.57 -10.26
C PRO A 34 16.52 -21.66 -9.20
N ASP A 35 16.22 -20.35 -9.23
CA ASP A 35 16.67 -19.39 -8.22
C ASP A 35 16.00 -19.58 -6.85
N GLY A 36 14.97 -20.43 -6.76
CA GLY A 36 14.19 -20.67 -5.56
C GLY A 36 12.87 -19.92 -5.52
N THR A 37 12.58 -19.06 -6.50
CA THR A 37 11.32 -18.32 -6.61
C THR A 37 10.16 -19.29 -6.86
N ARG A 38 9.06 -19.10 -6.13
CA ARG A 38 7.85 -19.92 -6.19
C ARG A 38 6.62 -19.04 -6.36
N VAL A 39 5.73 -19.43 -7.26
CA VAL A 39 4.51 -18.68 -7.56
C VAL A 39 3.30 -19.60 -7.57
N TRP A 40 2.27 -19.25 -6.80
CA TRP A 40 1.01 -19.97 -6.71
C TRP A 40 -0.02 -19.33 -7.62
N PHE A 41 -0.67 -20.17 -8.43
CA PHE A 41 -1.73 -19.75 -9.33
C PHE A 41 -2.96 -20.62 -9.18
N ARG A 42 -4.13 -20.00 -9.32
CA ARG A 42 -5.43 -20.66 -9.49
C ARG A 42 -6.04 -20.15 -10.80
N TYR A 43 -6.08 -21.02 -11.81
CA TYR A 43 -6.65 -20.73 -13.14
C TYR A 43 -6.04 -19.49 -13.82
N GLY A 44 -4.71 -19.40 -13.80
CA GLY A 44 -3.95 -18.34 -14.46
C GLY A 44 -3.84 -17.04 -13.66
N LYS A 45 -4.41 -16.97 -12.45
CA LYS A 45 -4.30 -15.81 -11.56
C LYS A 45 -3.46 -16.14 -10.32
N GLN A 46 -2.58 -15.24 -9.90
CA GLN A 46 -1.84 -15.40 -8.64
C GLN A 46 -2.84 -15.50 -7.49
N HIS A 47 -2.74 -16.58 -6.71
CA HIS A 47 -3.72 -16.88 -5.67
C HIS A 47 -3.15 -17.87 -4.66
N ARG A 48 -3.28 -17.57 -3.37
CA ARG A 48 -3.08 -18.52 -2.27
C ARG A 48 -3.89 -18.09 -1.04
N GLU A 49 -4.50 -19.04 -0.33
CA GLU A 49 -5.33 -18.76 0.86
C GLU A 49 -4.48 -18.68 2.14
N ASP A 50 -3.56 -19.64 2.33
CA ASP A 50 -2.83 -19.81 3.60
C ASP A 50 -1.37 -19.30 3.56
N GLY A 51 -1.05 -18.37 2.67
CA GLY A 51 0.33 -17.88 2.54
C GLY A 51 0.52 -16.91 1.37
N PRO A 52 1.77 -16.49 1.14
CA PRO A 52 2.07 -15.63 0.00
C PRO A 52 1.89 -16.40 -1.31
N ALA A 53 1.29 -15.72 -2.29
CA ALA A 53 1.15 -16.26 -3.64
C ALA A 53 2.45 -16.10 -4.46
N VAL A 54 3.41 -15.32 -3.97
CA VAL A 54 4.76 -15.22 -4.52
C VAL A 54 5.77 -15.27 -3.37
N GLU A 55 6.75 -16.16 -3.50
CA GLU A 55 7.93 -16.21 -2.64
C GLU A 55 9.14 -16.07 -3.55
N HIS A 56 9.84 -14.92 -3.47
CA HIS A 56 11.03 -14.65 -4.27
C HIS A 56 12.28 -15.24 -3.61
N TRP A 57 13.32 -15.45 -4.43
CA TRP A 57 14.61 -15.99 -3.98
C TRP A 57 15.31 -15.14 -2.91
N ASP A 58 15.08 -13.82 -2.93
CA ASP A 58 15.68 -12.85 -2.00
C ASP A 58 14.94 -12.81 -0.64
N GLY A 59 13.83 -13.52 -0.52
CA GLY A 59 12.98 -13.54 0.68
C GLY A 59 11.75 -12.64 0.58
N THR A 60 11.60 -11.86 -0.49
CA THR A 60 10.41 -11.03 -0.72
C THR A 60 9.17 -11.92 -0.86
N LYS A 61 8.06 -11.50 -0.23
CA LYS A 61 6.79 -12.23 -0.22
C LYS A 61 5.64 -11.32 -0.60
N GLU A 62 4.75 -11.84 -1.45
CA GLU A 62 3.56 -11.11 -1.88
C GLU A 62 2.30 -11.97 -1.73
N TRP A 63 1.24 -11.35 -1.22
CA TRP A 63 -0.07 -11.98 -1.02
C TRP A 63 -1.04 -11.52 -2.10
N TRP A 64 -1.50 -12.47 -2.89
CA TRP A 64 -2.44 -12.24 -3.99
C TRP A 64 -3.66 -13.13 -3.81
N ARG A 65 -4.84 -12.57 -4.08
CA ARG A 65 -6.11 -13.28 -4.14
C ARG A 65 -6.76 -12.97 -5.49
N ASP A 66 -6.90 -14.01 -6.32
CA ASP A 66 -7.49 -13.92 -7.66
C ASP A 66 -6.86 -12.84 -8.55
N GLY A 67 -5.53 -12.75 -8.50
CA GLY A 67 -4.75 -11.80 -9.31
C GLY A 67 -4.78 -10.37 -8.79
N VAL A 68 -5.29 -10.15 -7.56
CA VAL A 68 -5.31 -8.86 -6.90
C VAL A 68 -4.47 -8.92 -5.63
N LEU A 69 -3.56 -7.97 -5.46
CA LEU A 69 -2.74 -7.84 -4.26
C LEU A 69 -3.65 -7.55 -3.04
N HIS A 70 -3.61 -8.43 -2.04
CA HIS A 70 -4.59 -8.39 -0.96
C HIS A 70 -4.13 -9.20 0.25
N ARG A 71 -4.24 -8.62 1.45
CA ARG A 71 -4.14 -9.34 2.73
C ARG A 71 -4.95 -8.62 3.83
N GLU A 72 -5.68 -9.39 4.65
CA GLU A 72 -6.49 -8.86 5.75
C GLU A 72 -5.66 -8.69 7.04
N ASP A 73 -4.90 -9.72 7.42
CA ASP A 73 -4.23 -9.79 8.74
C ASP A 73 -2.73 -9.45 8.72
N GLY A 74 -2.29 -8.64 7.75
CA GLY A 74 -0.87 -8.28 7.65
C GLY A 74 -0.49 -7.59 6.36
N PRO A 75 0.82 -7.34 6.16
CA PRO A 75 1.30 -6.71 4.95
C PRO A 75 1.13 -7.64 3.74
N ALA A 76 0.57 -7.11 2.66
CA ALA A 76 0.43 -7.82 1.40
C ALA A 76 1.76 -7.90 0.63
N ILE A 77 2.74 -7.06 0.97
CA ILE A 77 4.12 -7.15 0.48
C ILE A 77 5.07 -7.09 1.68
N MET A 78 6.02 -8.02 1.72
CA MET A 78 7.14 -8.00 2.65
C MET A 78 8.42 -8.13 1.83
N GLU A 79 9.17 -7.05 1.65
CA GLU A 79 10.40 -7.05 0.87
C GLU A 79 11.58 -7.55 1.69
N SER A 80 12.63 -8.00 0.99
CA SER A 80 13.86 -8.52 1.59
C SER A 80 14.65 -7.47 2.37
N ASP A 81 14.49 -6.18 2.04
CA ASP A 81 15.11 -5.06 2.76
C ASP A 81 14.41 -4.73 4.09
N GLY A 82 13.21 -5.28 4.33
CA GLY A 82 12.38 -5.02 5.50
C GLY A 82 11.20 -4.07 5.24
N THR A 83 10.99 -3.61 4.00
CA THR A 83 9.82 -2.83 3.61
C THR A 83 8.55 -3.66 3.74
N LEU A 84 7.53 -3.06 4.34
CA LEU A 84 6.21 -3.67 4.57
C LEU A 84 5.13 -2.80 3.94
N GLU A 85 4.29 -3.40 3.10
CA GLU A 85 3.13 -2.71 2.51
C GLU A 85 1.84 -3.46 2.76
N TRP A 86 0.81 -2.75 3.21
CA TRP A 86 -0.54 -3.26 3.42
C TRP A 86 -1.41 -2.86 2.23
N HIS A 87 -1.99 -3.88 1.58
CA HIS A 87 -2.91 -3.69 0.47
C HIS A 87 -4.18 -4.51 0.67
N GLN A 88 -5.31 -3.90 0.34
CA GLN A 88 -6.59 -4.58 0.24
C GLN A 88 -7.22 -4.24 -1.10
N ASN A 89 -7.61 -5.27 -1.86
CA ASN A 89 -8.26 -5.13 -3.17
C ASN A 89 -7.41 -4.32 -4.16
N GLY A 90 -6.09 -4.51 -4.11
CA GLY A 90 -5.14 -3.90 -5.06
C GLY A 90 -4.78 -2.45 -4.74
N VAL A 91 -5.20 -1.91 -3.61
CA VAL A 91 -4.85 -0.55 -3.18
C VAL A 91 -4.24 -0.54 -1.79
N ALA A 92 -3.32 0.39 -1.55
CA ALA A 92 -2.74 0.62 -0.24
C ALA A 92 -3.84 0.94 0.78
N HIS A 93 -3.91 0.18 1.86
CA HIS A 93 -4.97 0.31 2.86
C HIS A 93 -4.54 -0.25 4.21
N ARG A 94 -4.66 0.55 5.26
CA ARG A 94 -4.59 0.12 6.66
C ARG A 94 -5.30 1.13 7.57
N GLU A 95 -6.18 0.67 8.44
CA GLU A 95 -6.94 1.56 9.36
C GLU A 95 -6.14 1.87 10.64
N ASP A 96 -5.41 0.89 11.18
CA ASP A 96 -4.76 1.01 12.51
C ASP A 96 -3.27 1.37 12.47
N GLY A 97 -2.77 1.85 11.33
CA GLY A 97 -1.34 2.16 11.20
C GLY A 97 -0.93 2.56 9.79
N PRO A 98 0.38 2.79 9.55
CA PRO A 98 0.88 3.11 8.23
C PRO A 98 0.70 1.91 7.29
N ALA A 99 0.18 2.18 6.09
CA ALA A 99 0.07 1.18 5.04
C ALA A 99 1.40 0.94 4.30
N VAL A 100 2.40 1.81 4.49
CA VAL A 100 3.78 1.60 4.03
C VAL A 100 4.73 1.91 5.16
N ILE A 101 5.65 0.99 5.44
CA ILE A 101 6.75 1.16 6.40
C ILE A 101 8.04 0.75 5.69
N ARG A 102 9.03 1.63 5.65
CA ARG A 102 10.37 1.33 5.11
C ARG A 102 11.43 1.29 6.22
N PRO A 103 12.56 0.59 5.99
CA PRO A 103 13.66 0.49 6.97
C PRO A 103 14.32 1.83 7.33
N ASP A 104 14.31 2.80 6.42
CA ASP A 104 14.82 4.17 6.63
C ASP A 104 13.92 5.07 7.49
N GLY A 105 12.80 4.53 7.97
CA GLY A 105 11.87 5.23 8.84
C GLY A 105 10.71 5.91 8.13
N VAL A 106 10.65 5.86 6.79
CA VAL A 106 9.49 6.36 6.05
C VAL A 106 8.22 5.59 6.44
N GLN A 107 7.18 6.33 6.79
CA GLN A 107 5.86 5.80 7.09
C GLN A 107 4.78 6.58 6.32
N GLN A 108 3.85 5.86 5.71
CA GLN A 108 2.74 6.45 4.97
C GLN A 108 1.40 5.82 5.33
N TRP A 109 0.40 6.64 5.61
CA TRP A 109 -0.96 6.21 5.94
C TRP A 109 -1.87 6.33 4.73
N TRP A 110 -2.50 5.21 4.37
CA TRP A 110 -3.41 5.09 3.25
C TRP A 110 -4.65 4.31 3.69
N VAL A 111 -5.82 4.83 3.34
CA VAL A 111 -7.11 4.16 3.56
C VAL A 111 -7.83 4.11 2.23
N LYS A 112 -8.06 2.89 1.72
CA LYS A 112 -8.78 2.63 0.46
C LYS A 112 -8.12 3.32 -0.74
N GLY A 113 -6.78 3.30 -0.79
CA GLY A 113 -5.99 3.93 -1.84
C GLY A 113 -5.85 5.45 -1.72
N VAL A 114 -6.39 6.06 -0.66
CA VAL A 114 -6.34 7.50 -0.42
C VAL A 114 -5.48 7.80 0.78
N ARG A 115 -4.53 8.73 0.63
CA ARG A 115 -3.68 9.17 1.74
C ARG A 115 -4.53 9.89 2.79
N HIS A 116 -4.53 9.37 4.01
CA HIS A 116 -5.45 9.84 5.04
C HIS A 116 -4.97 9.45 6.44
N ARG A 117 -5.01 10.41 7.37
CA ARG A 117 -4.85 10.20 8.81
C ARG A 117 -5.45 11.39 9.58
N GLU A 118 -6.28 11.12 10.59
CA GLU A 118 -6.91 12.19 11.39
C GLU A 118 -6.04 12.64 12.57
N ASP A 119 -5.31 11.70 13.20
CA ASP A 119 -4.59 11.94 14.46
C ASP A 119 -3.07 12.17 14.29
N GLY A 120 -2.63 12.67 13.14
CA GLY A 120 -1.22 12.94 12.90
C GLY A 120 -0.84 13.05 11.44
N PRO A 121 0.47 13.11 11.12
CA PRO A 121 0.92 13.20 9.75
C PRO A 121 0.65 11.88 9.01
N ALA A 122 0.05 11.97 7.83
CA ALA A 122 -0.15 10.83 6.96
C ALA A 122 1.12 10.46 6.16
N VAL A 123 2.15 11.31 6.18
CA VAL A 123 3.49 11.01 5.68
C VAL A 123 4.50 11.45 6.73
N ILE A 124 5.39 10.54 7.09
CA ILE A 124 6.63 10.82 7.81
C ILE A 124 7.73 10.35 6.86
N ALA A 125 8.55 11.27 6.36
CA ALA A 125 9.62 10.95 5.43
C ALA A 125 11.00 10.93 6.12
N GLU A 126 12.04 10.65 5.34
CA GLU A 126 13.43 10.83 5.78
C GLU A 126 13.65 12.26 6.29
N HIS A 127 14.55 12.40 7.27
CA HIS A 127 14.92 13.68 7.89
C HIS A 127 13.82 14.40 8.69
N GLU A 128 12.71 13.71 9.01
CA GLU A 128 11.60 14.18 9.85
C GLU A 128 10.53 15.05 9.18
N MET A 129 10.56 15.18 7.84
CA MET A 129 9.51 15.86 7.10
C MET A 129 8.14 15.20 7.35
N LYS A 130 7.14 16.01 7.67
CA LYS A 130 5.78 15.54 7.99
C LYS A 130 4.75 16.20 7.09
N GLN A 131 3.76 15.42 6.67
CA GLN A 131 2.63 15.93 5.91
C GLN A 131 1.31 15.43 6.49
N TRP A 132 0.35 16.32 6.71
CA TRP A 132 -0.99 16.01 7.18
C TRP A 132 -1.95 15.96 6.00
N TRP A 133 -2.54 14.79 5.79
CA TRP A 133 -3.49 14.53 4.73
C TRP A 133 -4.78 13.96 5.29
N VAL A 134 -5.90 14.51 4.88
CA VAL A 134 -7.23 14.01 5.19
C VAL A 134 -7.98 13.82 3.89
N GLN A 135 -8.35 12.57 3.60
CA GLN A 135 -9.13 12.20 2.40
C GLN A 135 -8.43 12.63 1.09
N GLY A 136 -7.11 12.49 1.04
CA GLY A 136 -6.31 12.80 -0.14
C GLY A 136 -6.03 14.29 -0.32
N LEU A 137 -6.39 15.12 0.66
CA LEU A 137 -6.14 16.56 0.64
C LEU A 137 -5.18 16.95 1.76
N LEU A 138 -4.16 17.76 1.44
CA LEU A 138 -3.36 18.43 2.48
C LEU A 138 -4.29 19.26 3.36
N HIS A 139 -4.28 18.98 4.66
CA HIS A 139 -5.23 19.59 5.58
C HIS A 139 -4.74 19.46 7.01
N ARG A 140 -4.70 20.59 7.73
CA ARG A 140 -4.50 20.61 9.18
C ARG A 140 -5.11 21.88 9.77
N VAL A 141 -5.82 21.75 10.90
CA VAL A 141 -6.56 22.87 11.53
C VAL A 141 -5.84 23.51 12.71
N ASP A 142 -4.76 22.90 13.18
CA ASP A 142 -4.03 23.26 14.41
C ASP A 142 -2.52 23.45 14.17
N GLY A 143 -2.10 23.54 12.91
CA GLY A 143 -0.69 23.71 12.53
C GLY A 143 -0.53 23.69 11.00
N PRO A 144 0.72 23.73 10.52
CA PRO A 144 0.99 23.61 9.10
C PRO A 144 0.69 22.20 8.59
N ALA A 145 0.18 22.09 7.37
CA ALA A 145 -0.09 20.79 6.75
C ALA A 145 1.19 20.13 6.20
N ILE A 146 2.27 20.89 6.05
CA ILE A 146 3.61 20.36 5.74
C ILE A 146 4.64 21.01 6.67
N GLU A 147 5.48 20.19 7.30
CA GLU A 147 6.65 20.60 8.07
C GLU A 147 7.91 20.03 7.39
N TYR A 148 8.88 20.89 7.11
CA TYR A 148 10.17 20.52 6.51
C TYR A 148 11.29 20.52 7.54
N ASP A 149 12.37 19.80 7.23
CA ASP A 149 13.52 19.60 8.12
C ASP A 149 14.32 20.89 8.35
N ASP A 150 14.24 21.85 7.43
CA ASP A 150 14.86 23.17 7.55
C ASP A 150 14.05 24.14 8.43
N GLY A 151 12.94 23.68 9.00
CA GLY A 151 12.03 24.46 9.82
C GLY A 151 11.03 25.31 9.04
N SER A 152 11.08 25.29 7.70
CA SER A 152 10.02 25.88 6.88
C SER A 152 8.74 25.05 6.97
N CYS A 153 7.60 25.68 6.65
CA CYS A 153 6.31 25.01 6.70
C CYS A 153 5.33 25.58 5.68
N GLU A 154 4.35 24.77 5.29
CA GLU A 154 3.26 25.18 4.41
C GLU A 154 1.90 24.88 5.04
N TRP A 155 0.93 25.76 4.79
CA TRP A 155 -0.38 25.74 5.42
C TRP A 155 -1.45 25.41 4.39
N TYR A 156 -2.25 24.38 4.67
CA TYR A 156 -3.34 23.97 3.79
C TYR A 156 -4.61 23.64 4.58
N LEU A 157 -5.75 24.00 4.01
CA LEU A 157 -7.07 23.59 4.47
C LEU A 157 -7.86 23.02 3.29
N GLY A 158 -8.14 21.72 3.32
CA GLY A 158 -8.98 21.08 2.30
C GLY A 158 -8.30 21.08 0.93
N GLY A 159 -6.98 20.90 0.92
CA GLY A 159 -6.15 20.89 -0.29
C GLY A 159 -5.87 22.27 -0.87
N GLN A 160 -6.41 23.35 -0.29
CA GLN A 160 -6.14 24.71 -0.72
C GLN A 160 -5.00 25.31 0.11
N PRO A 161 -3.98 25.91 -0.54
CA PRO A 161 -2.95 26.65 0.16
C PRO A 161 -3.56 27.89 0.82
N VAL A 162 -3.18 28.16 2.05
CA VAL A 162 -3.65 29.31 2.83
C VAL A 162 -2.48 29.97 3.55
N GLU A 163 -2.67 31.20 4.01
CA GLU A 163 -1.72 31.82 4.93
C GLU A 163 -1.89 31.25 6.35
N GLU A 164 -0.81 31.26 7.14
CA GLU A 164 -0.81 30.84 8.55
C GLU A 164 -2.00 31.43 9.34
N GLY A 165 -2.25 32.73 9.16
CA GLY A 165 -3.32 33.44 9.85
C GLY A 165 -4.72 32.89 9.56
N VAL A 166 -4.94 32.19 8.44
CA VAL A 166 -6.22 31.53 8.13
C VAL A 166 -6.39 30.27 8.97
N VAL A 167 -5.30 29.55 9.26
CA VAL A 167 -5.34 28.34 10.09
C VAL A 167 -5.36 28.69 11.58
N THR A 168 -4.56 29.66 12.02
CA THR A 168 -4.40 29.95 13.45
C THR A 168 -5.53 30.79 14.05
N ASP A 169 -6.23 31.60 13.25
CA ASP A 169 -7.42 32.35 13.67
C ASP A 169 -8.69 31.51 13.48
N PRO A 170 -9.41 31.12 14.55
CA PRO A 170 -10.61 30.28 14.43
C PRO A 170 -11.73 30.90 13.61
N GLY A 171 -11.86 32.24 13.59
CA GLY A 171 -12.87 32.96 12.82
C GLY A 171 -12.55 32.92 11.33
N LYS A 172 -11.30 33.20 10.95
CA LYS A 172 -10.85 33.07 9.55
C LYS A 172 -10.93 31.63 9.07
N ARG A 173 -10.51 30.67 9.90
CA ARG A 173 -10.60 29.23 9.60
C ARG A 173 -12.04 28.80 9.34
N ALA A 174 -12.96 29.14 10.24
CA ALA A 174 -14.37 28.79 10.09
C ALA A 174 -15.00 29.44 8.84
N ALA A 175 -14.67 30.70 8.55
CA ALA A 175 -15.12 31.38 7.34
C ALA A 175 -14.61 30.67 6.07
N PHE A 176 -13.33 30.28 6.04
CA PHE A 176 -12.73 29.58 4.92
C PHE A 176 -13.34 28.19 4.70
N LEU A 177 -13.47 27.38 5.76
CA LEU A 177 -14.10 26.05 5.67
C LEU A 177 -15.57 26.12 5.20
N LYS A 178 -16.30 27.17 5.61
CA LYS A 178 -17.65 27.42 5.11
C LYS A 178 -17.67 27.76 3.62
N MET A 179 -16.69 28.53 3.14
CA MET A 179 -16.55 28.81 1.70
C MET A 179 -16.27 27.53 0.89
N LEU A 180 -15.41 26.63 1.39
CA LEU A 180 -15.11 25.35 0.73
C LEU A 180 -16.33 24.43 0.63
N SER A 181 -17.15 24.39 1.68
CA SER A 181 -18.35 23.52 1.75
C SER A 181 -19.58 24.08 1.03
N GLY A 182 -19.62 25.40 0.79
CA GLY A 182 -20.75 26.08 0.13
C GLY A 182 -20.59 26.32 -1.37
N GLY A 183 -19.49 25.83 -1.98
CA GLY A 183 -19.14 26.07 -3.40
C GLY A 183 -19.51 24.95 -4.38
N ALA A 184 -20.38 24.02 -4.00
CA ALA A 184 -20.86 22.92 -4.86
C ALA A 184 -22.29 23.15 -5.36
#